data_AF-A0A1I7UC03-F1
#
_entry.id   AF-A0A1I7UC03-F1
#
_cell.length_a   1.000
_cell.length_b   1.000
_cell.length_c   1.000
_cell.angle_alpha   90.00
_cell.angle_beta   90.00
_cell.angle_gamma   90.00
#
_symmetry.space_group_name_H-M   'P 1'
#
loop_
_entity.id
_entity.type
_entity.pdbx_description
1 polymer ?
#
loop_
_entity_poly.entity_id
_entity_poly.type
_entity_poly.pdbx_seq_one_letter_code
_entity_poly.pdbx_strand_id
1 'polypeptide(L)'
;MDLLSSVHRQPLCTVLSALLMLLPQSEAFVTLHKRLQAVPALVSIDNSPYAPKVPPCRIEFAPLMTHFKAALARRQTEVRSRHRDLLSGVVTQMRSLKH
;
A
#
# COMPACT_ATOMS: atom_id res chain seq x y z
N MET A 1 -20.59 24.64 -12.73
CA MET A 1 -19.69 24.13 -11.67
C MET A 1 -18.35 23.83 -12.31
N ASP A 2 -17.39 24.77 -12.24
CA ASP A 2 -16.04 24.53 -12.75
C ASP A 2 -15.22 23.75 -11.72
N LEU A 3 -15.10 22.44 -11.90
CA LEU A 3 -14.27 21.57 -11.05
C LEU A 3 -12.78 21.92 -11.11
N LEU A 4 -12.36 22.68 -12.13
CA LEU A 4 -11.00 23.21 -12.29
C LEU A 4 -10.81 24.62 -11.73
N SER A 5 -11.86 25.19 -11.10
CA SER A 5 -11.72 26.44 -10.36
C SER A 5 -10.64 26.29 -9.29
N SER A 6 -9.91 27.38 -9.03
CA SER A 6 -8.80 27.43 -8.08
C SER A 6 -9.18 26.89 -6.69
N VAL A 7 -10.45 27.06 -6.29
CA VAL A 7 -11.02 26.60 -5.02
C VAL A 7 -11.09 25.08 -4.91
N HIS A 8 -11.49 24.39 -5.98
CA HIS A 8 -11.74 22.94 -5.96
C HIS A 8 -10.53 22.11 -6.42
N ARG A 9 -9.57 22.76 -7.07
CA ARG A 9 -8.39 22.09 -7.65
C ARG A 9 -7.54 21.39 -6.60
N GLN A 10 -7.27 22.05 -5.47
CA GLN A 10 -6.40 21.50 -4.42
C GLN A 10 -7.04 20.29 -3.72
N PRO A 11 -8.29 20.37 -3.19
CA PRO A 11 -8.95 19.21 -2.60
C PRO A 11 -9.07 18.03 -3.57
N LEU A 12 -9.42 18.32 -4.83
CA LEU A 12 -9.57 17.30 -5.87
C LEU A 12 -8.24 16.58 -6.13
N CYS A 13 -7.12 17.29 -6.21
CA CYS A 13 -5.83 16.66 -6.41
C CYS A 13 -5.36 15.85 -5.20
N THR A 14 -5.65 16.30 -3.97
CA THR A 14 -5.39 15.53 -2.75
C THR A 14 -6.15 14.21 -2.77
N VAL A 15 -7.45 14.24 -3.08
CA VAL A 15 -8.30 13.04 -3.15
C VAL A 15 -7.81 12.09 -4.25
N LEU A 16 -7.52 12.60 -5.44
CA LEU A 16 -7.02 11.80 -6.56
C LEU A 16 -5.64 11.18 -6.26
N SER A 17 -4.77 11.90 -5.54
CA SER A 17 -3.45 11.38 -5.12
C SER A 17 -3.59 10.29 -4.06
N ALA A 18 -4.53 10.44 -3.13
CA ALA A 18 -4.87 9.41 -2.15
C ALA A 18 -5.45 8.16 -2.82
N LEU A 19 -6.34 8.34 -3.81
CA LEU A 19 -6.85 7.25 -4.63
C LEU A 19 -5.74 6.52 -5.38
N LEU A 20 -4.75 7.25 -5.90
CA LEU A 20 -3.59 6.66 -6.56
C LEU A 20 -2.82 5.70 -5.63
N MET A 21 -2.69 6.04 -4.34
CA MET A 21 -2.01 5.19 -3.35
C MET A 21 -2.78 3.91 -3.00
N LEU A 22 -4.09 3.87 -3.25
CA LEU A 22 -4.96 2.72 -2.95
C LEU A 22 -5.17 1.81 -4.15
N LEU A 23 -4.90 2.29 -5.37
CA LEU A 23 -5.13 1.54 -6.60
C LEU A 23 -4.04 0.47 -6.83
N PRO A 24 -4.40 -0.75 -7.26
CA PRO A 24 -3.41 -1.71 -7.74
C PRO A 24 -2.75 -1.19 -9.04
N GLN A 25 -1.54 -1.67 -9.35
CA GLN A 25 -0.83 -1.36 -10.61
C GLN A 25 -1.62 -1.85 -11.83
N SER A 26 -2.54 -1.00 -12.27
CA SER A 26 -3.55 -1.27 -13.30
C SER A 26 -3.60 -0.10 -14.29
N GLU A 27 -4.25 -0.30 -15.42
CA GLU A 27 -4.49 0.76 -16.42
C GLU A 27 -5.16 2.00 -15.80
N ALA A 28 -6.03 1.80 -14.80
CA ALA A 28 -6.67 2.88 -14.06
C ALA A 28 -5.66 3.70 -13.23
N PHE A 29 -4.68 3.05 -12.60
CA PHE A 29 -3.57 3.70 -11.90
C PHE A 29 -2.73 4.52 -12.88
N VAL A 30 -2.31 3.93 -14.00
CA VAL A 30 -1.46 4.60 -15.01
C VAL A 30 -2.18 5.81 -15.60
N THR A 31 -3.46 5.66 -15.92
CA THR A 31 -4.30 6.74 -16.45
C THR A 31 -4.45 7.88 -15.45
N LEU A 32 -4.76 7.55 -14.19
CA LEU A 32 -4.91 8.57 -13.13
C LEU A 32 -3.59 9.30 -12.87
N HIS A 33 -2.47 8.57 -12.83
CA HIS A 33 -1.14 9.14 -12.63
C HIS A 33 -0.76 10.14 -13.72
N LYS A 34 -0.92 9.76 -15.00
CA LYS A 34 -0.63 10.64 -16.14
C LYS A 34 -1.52 11.89 -16.15
N ARG A 35 -2.81 11.74 -15.83
CA ARG A 35 -3.74 12.87 -15.78
C ARG A 35 -3.43 13.83 -14.64
N LEU A 36 -2.99 13.33 -13.49
CA LEU A 36 -2.50 14.17 -12.39
C LEU A 36 -1.24 14.94 -12.77
N GLN A 37 -0.27 14.29 -13.42
CA GLN A 37 0.96 14.94 -13.89
C GLN A 37 0.69 16.07 -14.90
N ALA A 38 -0.37 15.96 -15.69
CA ALA A 38 -0.76 16.98 -16.65
C ALA A 38 -1.42 18.23 -16.02
N VAL A 39 -1.67 18.26 -14.70
CA VAL A 39 -2.26 19.42 -14.00
C VAL A 39 -1.17 20.42 -13.60
N PRO A 40 -1.04 21.59 -14.25
CA PRO A 40 0.11 22.49 -14.07
C PRO A 40 0.25 23.11 -12.68
N ALA A 41 -0.83 23.15 -11.90
CA ALA A 41 -0.85 23.74 -10.55
C ALA A 41 -0.29 22.82 -9.45
N LEU A 42 0.02 21.56 -9.76
CA LEU A 42 0.53 20.60 -8.75
C LEU A 42 2.04 20.65 -8.55
N VAL A 43 2.75 21.44 -9.34
CA VAL A 43 4.21 21.58 -9.24
C VAL A 43 4.63 22.36 -7.99
N SER A 44 3.71 23.02 -7.29
CA SER A 44 4.00 23.80 -6.08
C SER A 44 3.18 23.34 -4.88
N ILE A 45 3.44 22.12 -4.41
CA ILE A 45 3.00 21.71 -3.05
C ILE A 45 3.70 22.57 -1.98
N ASP A 46 4.85 23.18 -2.29
CA ASP A 46 5.64 23.99 -1.35
C ASP A 46 5.05 25.37 -1.00
N ASN A 47 4.09 25.90 -1.77
CA ASN A 47 3.62 27.30 -1.60
C ASN A 47 2.13 27.43 -1.25
N SER A 48 1.53 26.40 -0.64
CA SER A 48 0.18 26.55 -0.07
C SER A 48 0.25 27.31 1.26
N PRO A 49 -0.56 28.36 1.50
CA PRO A 49 -0.70 28.96 2.84
C PRO A 49 -1.33 27.99 3.86
N TYR A 50 -1.83 26.84 3.39
CA TYR A 50 -2.30 25.70 4.19
C TYR A 50 -1.33 24.50 4.16
N ALA A 51 -0.10 24.66 3.67
CA ALA A 51 0.93 23.65 3.83
C ALA A 51 1.01 23.32 5.34
N PRO A 52 0.87 22.04 5.74
CA PRO A 52 0.92 21.70 7.15
C PRO A 52 2.26 22.21 7.70
N LYS A 53 2.23 23.13 8.66
CA LYS A 53 3.40 23.53 9.46
C LYS A 53 3.91 22.40 10.35
N VAL A 54 3.48 21.17 10.08
CA VAL A 54 3.89 19.99 10.79
C VAL A 54 5.25 19.64 10.18
N PRO A 55 6.33 19.59 10.98
CA PRO A 55 7.61 19.11 10.50
C PRO A 55 7.37 17.78 9.78
N PRO A 56 8.02 17.51 8.64
CA PRO A 56 7.89 16.22 7.98
C PRO A 56 8.12 15.16 9.05
N CYS A 57 7.09 14.37 9.36
CA CYS A 57 7.19 13.31 10.34
C CYS A 57 8.39 12.48 9.89
N ARG A 58 9.49 12.54 10.64
CA ARG A 58 10.68 11.73 10.38
C ARG A 58 10.28 10.30 10.69
N ILE A 59 9.69 9.63 9.70
CA ILE A 59 9.39 8.22 9.80
C ILE A 59 10.75 7.52 9.85
N GLU A 60 11.07 6.97 11.01
CA GLU A 60 12.24 6.11 11.14
C GLU A 60 11.92 4.79 10.44
N PHE A 61 12.41 4.65 9.21
CA PHE A 61 12.15 3.46 8.40
C PHE A 61 12.86 2.21 8.93
N ALA A 62 13.94 2.36 9.71
CA ALA A 62 14.71 1.24 10.25
C ALA A 62 13.89 0.33 11.20
N PRO A 63 13.21 0.85 12.25
CA PRO A 63 12.35 0.02 13.09
C PRO A 63 11.18 -0.58 12.30
N LEU A 64 10.59 0.19 11.37
CA LEU A 64 9.48 -0.28 10.54
C LEU A 64 9.90 -1.46 9.62
N MET A 65 11.06 -1.35 8.98
CA MET A 65 11.62 -2.41 8.13
C MET A 65 11.94 -3.67 8.94
N THR A 66 12.43 -3.50 10.17
CA THR A 66 12.69 -4.61 11.09
C THR A 66 11.40 -5.34 11.43
N HIS A 67 10.32 -4.61 11.74
CA HIS A 67 9.00 -5.19 11.97
C HIS A 67 8.46 -5.94 10.76
N PHE A 68 8.58 -5.38 9.55
CA PHE A 68 8.12 -6.06 8.34
C PHE A 68 8.91 -7.34 8.07
N LYS A 69 10.23 -7.34 8.23
CA LYS A 69 11.06 -8.54 8.09
C LYS A 69 10.66 -9.62 9.11
N ALA A 70 10.45 -9.23 10.37
CA ALA A 70 10.00 -10.16 11.42
C ALA A 70 8.61 -10.73 11.11
N ALA A 71 7.67 -9.89 10.64
CA ALA A 71 6.34 -10.34 10.24
C ALA A 71 6.40 -11.33 9.06
N LEU A 72 7.24 -11.07 8.06
CA LEU A 72 7.44 -11.96 6.92
C LEU A 72 8.05 -13.31 7.36
N ALA A 73 9.06 -13.27 8.22
CA ALA A 73 9.68 -14.48 8.77
C ALA A 73 8.67 -15.35 9.53
N ARG A 74 7.84 -14.75 10.41
CA ARG A 74 6.76 -15.45 11.11
C ARG A 74 5.76 -16.10 10.15
N ARG A 75 5.37 -15.40 9.09
CA ARG A 75 4.44 -15.96 8.11
C ARG A 75 5.06 -17.15 7.37
N GLN A 76 6.34 -17.07 7.01
CA GLN A 76 7.04 -18.16 6.35
C GLN A 76 7.21 -19.39 7.24
N THR A 77 7.41 -19.22 8.55
CA THR A 77 7.49 -20.34 9.49
C THR A 77 6.12 -20.98 9.70
N GLU A 78 5.07 -20.19 9.80
CA GLU A 78 3.69 -20.70 9.94
C GLU A 78 3.27 -21.52 8.72
N VAL A 79 3.52 -21.02 7.50
CA VAL A 79 3.24 -21.76 6.26
C VAL A 79 3.98 -23.10 6.25
N ARG A 80 5.27 -23.12 6.63
CA ARG A 80 6.07 -24.34 6.71
C ARG A 80 5.56 -25.31 7.78
N SER A 81 5.09 -24.81 8.92
CA SER A 81 4.48 -25.64 9.97
C SER A 81 3.21 -26.29 9.45
N ARG A 82 2.26 -25.49 8.93
CA ARG A 82 1.00 -26.01 8.38
C ARG A 82 1.23 -27.05 7.29
N HIS A 83 2.21 -26.83 6.42
CA HIS A 83 2.55 -27.79 5.39
C HIS A 83 3.05 -29.13 5.98
N ARG A 84 3.92 -29.07 7.00
CA ARG A 84 4.39 -30.27 7.71
C ARG A 84 3.24 -31.01 8.40
N ASP A 85 2.35 -30.26 9.06
CA ASP A 85 1.21 -30.82 9.77
C ASP A 85 0.27 -31.53 8.79
N LEU A 86 -0.01 -30.92 7.63
CA LEU A 86 -0.78 -31.53 6.55
C LEU A 86 -0.13 -32.83 6.04
N LEU A 87 1.18 -32.82 5.74
CA LEU A 87 1.89 -34.02 5.30
C LEU A 87 1.85 -35.12 6.36
N SER A 88 2.02 -34.78 7.65
CA SER A 88 1.93 -35.73 8.76
C SER A 88 0.53 -36.35 8.90
N GLY A 89 -0.52 -35.55 8.69
CA GLY A 89 -1.90 -36.00 8.68
C GLY A 89 -2.17 -36.98 7.55
N VAL A 90 -1.69 -36.67 6.34
CA VAL A 90 -1.82 -37.55 5.16
C VAL A 90 -1.11 -38.89 5.39
N VAL A 91 0.10 -38.88 5.96
CA VAL A 91 0.83 -40.12 6.28
C VAL A 91 0.08 -40.97 7.31
N THR A 92 -0.51 -40.34 8.33
CA THR A 92 -1.30 -41.03 9.36
C THR A 92 -2.57 -41.63 8.76
N GLN A 93 -3.26 -40.90 7.90
CA GLN A 93 -4.45 -41.38 7.19
C GLN A 93 -4.14 -42.56 6.25
N MET A 94 -3.01 -42.52 5.52
CA MET A 94 -2.58 -43.64 4.68
C MET A 94 -2.20 -44.90 5.47
N ARG A 95 -1.70 -44.76 6.71
CA ARG A 95 -1.46 -45.92 7.59
C ARG A 95 -2.77 -46.50 8.12
N SER A 96 -3.74 -45.66 8.46
CA SER A 96 -5.06 -46.09 8.94
C SER A 96 -5.87 -46.86 7.89
N LEU A 97 -5.64 -46.62 6.60
CA LEU A 97 -6.34 -47.30 5.50
C LEU A 97 -5.72 -48.67 5.14
N LYS A 98 -4.57 -49.03 5.72
CA LYS A 98 -3.87 -50.31 5.48
C LYS A 98 -4.15 -51.38 6.53
N HIS A 99 -4.96 -51.06 7.54
CA HIS A 99 -5.48 -51.98 8.56
C HIS A 99 -6.99 -52.10 8.39
#